data_AF-A0A7C1BFG8-F1
#
_entry.id   AF-A0A7C1BFG8-F1
#
_cell.length_a   1.000
_cell.length_b   1.000
_cell.length_c   1.000
_cell.angle_alpha   90.00
_cell.angle_beta   90.00
_cell.angle_gamma   90.00
#
_symmetry.space_group_name_H-M   'P 1'
#
loop_
_entity.id
_entity.type
_entity.pdbx_description
1 polymer ?
#
loop_
_entity_poly.entity_id
_entity_poly.type
_entity_poly.pdbx_seq_one_letter_code
_entity_poly.pdbx_strand_id
1 'polypeptide(L)'
;MECTTNKPGVQCKFMSKNGCKYLGGTCFEIVEQCEGCARVTRYETGNFCSVYPHPAMKWRNGICNFATHLTKEALKDEAGRKVNPLKAAKRASKKR
;
A
#
# COMPACT_ATOMS: atom_id res chain seq x y z
N MET A 1 15.70 8.14 -10.01
CA MET A 1 16.27 9.22 -9.18
C MET A 1 16.28 8.73 -7.76
N GLU A 2 17.45 8.75 -7.14
CA GLU A 2 17.63 8.27 -5.76
C GLU A 2 17.05 9.29 -4.77
N CYS A 3 16.52 8.79 -3.66
CA CYS A 3 16.10 9.64 -2.57
C CYS A 3 17.33 10.13 -1.81
N THR A 4 17.37 11.44 -1.52
CA THR A 4 18.43 12.13 -0.77
C THR A 4 17.98 12.57 0.62
N THR A 5 16.71 12.35 0.98
CA THR A 5 16.12 12.76 2.25
C THR A 5 16.13 11.61 3.25
N ASN A 6 15.06 10.80 3.27
CA ASN A 6 14.88 9.81 4.33
C ASN A 6 15.37 8.41 3.94
N LYS A 7 15.56 8.15 2.65
CA LYS A 7 15.99 6.84 2.12
C LYS A 7 17.18 7.02 1.17
N PRO A 8 18.36 7.41 1.67
CA PRO A 8 19.54 7.66 0.84
C PRO A 8 19.83 6.47 -0.08
N GLY A 9 20.01 6.72 -1.38
CA GLY A 9 20.37 5.71 -2.38
C GLY A 9 19.21 4.82 -2.88
N VAL A 10 17.98 5.00 -2.38
CA VAL A 10 16.83 4.20 -2.84
C VAL A 10 16.17 4.88 -4.03
N GLN A 11 15.93 4.13 -5.10
CA GLN A 11 15.20 4.62 -6.26
C GLN A 11 13.78 5.05 -5.86
N CYS A 12 13.53 6.36 -5.90
CA CYS A 12 12.29 6.95 -5.46
C CYS A 12 11.57 7.59 -6.64
N LYS A 13 10.36 7.08 -6.95
CA LYS A 13 9.51 7.63 -8.02
C LYS A 13 8.96 9.01 -7.69
N PHE A 14 8.96 9.40 -6.41
CA PHE A 14 8.47 10.69 -5.92
C PHE A 14 9.57 11.76 -5.88
N MET A 15 10.84 11.36 -6.03
CA MET A 15 11.96 12.28 -6.05
C MET A 15 12.12 12.90 -7.44
N SER A 16 12.15 14.23 -7.49
CA SER A 16 12.37 15.03 -8.69
C SER A 16 13.64 15.88 -8.54
N LYS A 17 14.05 16.58 -9.61
CA LYS A 17 15.18 17.52 -9.55
C LYS A 17 14.98 18.65 -8.51
N ASN A 18 13.72 19.01 -8.22
CA ASN A 18 13.37 20.05 -7.26
C ASN A 18 13.13 19.50 -5.84
N GLY A 19 13.51 18.24 -5.58
CA GLY A 19 13.26 17.55 -4.32
C GLY A 19 12.05 16.61 -4.37
N CYS A 20 11.66 16.11 -3.20
CA CYS A 20 10.55 15.17 -3.07
C CYS A 20 9.24 15.89 -3.35
N LYS A 21 8.48 15.43 -4.36
CA LYS A 21 7.18 16.02 -4.73
C LYS A 21 6.06 15.68 -3.74
N TYR A 22 6.37 14.90 -2.72
CA TYR A 22 5.39 14.52 -1.71
C TYR A 22 5.13 15.65 -0.73
N LEU A 23 3.96 15.65 -0.08
CA LEU A 23 3.53 16.70 0.86
C LEU A 23 4.65 17.03 1.86
N GLY A 24 5.10 18.29 1.88
CA GLY A 24 6.15 18.75 2.80
C GLY A 24 7.58 18.32 2.45
N GLY A 25 7.83 17.80 1.24
CA GLY A 25 9.19 17.52 0.77
C GLY A 25 9.86 16.30 1.41
N THR A 26 9.14 15.52 2.22
CA THR A 26 9.71 14.40 2.99
C THR A 26 8.78 13.18 3.00
N CYS A 27 9.31 12.03 3.38
CA CYS A 27 8.50 10.82 3.60
C CYS A 27 8.11 10.75 5.07
N PHE A 28 6.91 10.26 5.35
CA PHE A 28 6.45 9.97 6.71
C PHE A 28 6.76 8.53 7.08
N GLU A 29 7.05 8.32 8.36
CA GLU A 29 7.31 7.00 8.93
C GLU A 29 6.08 6.08 8.84
N ILE A 30 6.32 4.79 9.06
CA ILE A 30 5.24 3.82 9.19
C ILE A 30 4.35 4.13 10.39
N VAL A 31 3.10 3.68 10.27
CA VAL A 31 2.13 3.68 11.37
C VAL A 31 2.07 2.27 11.97
N GLU A 32 1.53 2.14 13.18
CA GLU A 32 1.39 0.84 13.86
C GLU A 32 0.64 -0.20 13.00
N GLN A 33 -0.33 0.23 12.18
CA GLN A 33 -1.03 -0.68 11.28
C GLN A 33 -0.14 -1.27 10.16
N CYS A 34 1.04 -0.69 9.90
CA CYS A 34 1.99 -1.23 8.93
C CYS A 34 2.94 -2.28 9.52
N GLU A 35 2.94 -2.49 10.84
CA GLU A 35 3.81 -3.46 11.48
C GLU A 35 3.57 -4.87 10.94
N GLY A 36 4.66 -5.60 10.67
CA GLY A 36 4.60 -6.92 10.03
C GLY A 36 4.37 -6.91 8.52
N CYS A 37 4.19 -5.76 7.86
CA CYS A 37 4.13 -5.71 6.40
C CYS A 37 5.52 -5.93 5.78
N ALA A 38 5.64 -6.83 4.81
CA ALA A 38 6.91 -7.14 4.12
C ALA A 38 7.47 -5.96 3.30
N ARG A 39 6.66 -4.90 3.14
CA ARG A 39 7.03 -3.69 2.40
C ARG A 39 7.58 -2.58 3.29
N VAL A 40 7.62 -2.79 4.61
CA VAL A 40 8.32 -1.90 5.54
C VAL A 40 9.82 -2.15 5.41
N THR A 41 10.57 -1.08 5.23
CA THR A 41 12.03 -1.10 5.25
C THR A 41 12.50 -0.18 6.36
N ARG A 42 13.43 -0.69 7.16
CA ARG A 42 14.05 0.05 8.25
C ARG A 42 15.29 0.77 7.70
N TYR A 43 15.39 2.06 7.95
CA TYR A 43 16.56 2.89 7.66
C TYR A 43 17.05 3.54 8.95
N GLU A 44 18.25 4.11 8.94
CA GLU A 44 18.80 4.83 10.10
C GLU A 44 17.93 6.02 10.54
N THR A 45 17.22 6.62 9.59
CA THR A 45 16.30 7.73 9.79
C THR A 45 14.92 7.31 10.30
N GLY A 46 14.64 6.00 10.39
CA GLY A 46 13.34 5.48 10.80
C GLY A 46 12.79 4.41 9.86
N ASN A 47 11.58 3.97 10.15
CA ASN A 47 10.90 2.91 9.41
C ASN A 47 10.00 3.51 8.33
N PHE A 48 10.17 3.10 7.08
CA PHE A 48 9.41 3.65 5.95
C PHE A 48 8.78 2.55 5.09
N CYS A 49 7.66 2.88 4.46
CA CYS A 49 7.12 2.03 3.40
C CYS A 49 7.91 2.20 2.11
N SER A 50 8.28 1.08 1.47
CA SER A 50 8.98 1.03 0.18
C SER A 50 8.11 1.48 -1.01
N VAL A 51 6.78 1.37 -0.88
CA VAL A 51 5.83 1.65 -1.97
C VAL A 51 5.27 3.06 -1.91
N TYR A 52 5.01 3.58 -0.70
CA TYR A 52 4.28 4.83 -0.53
C TYR A 52 4.93 5.73 0.53
N PRO A 53 5.09 7.03 0.28
CA PRO A 53 5.78 7.96 1.18
C PRO A 53 4.97 8.38 2.40
N HIS A 54 3.66 8.10 2.48
CA HIS A 54 2.85 8.39 3.67
C HIS A 54 1.89 7.24 4.01
N PRO A 55 2.35 6.32 4.86
CA PRO A 55 1.57 5.16 5.26
C PRO A 55 0.21 5.53 5.86
N ALA A 56 0.13 6.50 6.78
CA ALA A 56 -1.13 6.86 7.44
C ALA A 56 -2.26 7.27 6.47
N MET A 57 -1.93 8.00 5.39
CA MET A 57 -2.91 8.38 4.35
C MET A 57 -3.54 7.17 3.65
N LYS A 58 -2.83 6.04 3.56
CA LYS A 58 -3.38 4.80 3.01
C LYS A 58 -4.32 4.08 3.96
N TRP A 59 -4.10 4.22 5.27
CA TRP A 59 -4.94 3.62 6.31
C TRP A 59 -6.18 4.45 6.66
N ARG A 60 -6.14 5.77 6.40
CA ARG A 60 -7.25 6.69 6.69
C ARG A 60 -8.58 6.28 6.04
N ASN A 61 -8.54 5.74 4.83
CA ASN A 61 -9.74 5.38 4.05
C ASN A 61 -10.03 3.87 4.08
N GLY A 62 -9.43 3.14 5.01
CA GLY A 62 -9.56 1.69 5.14
C GLY A 62 -8.22 0.96 5.03
N ILE A 63 -8.29 -0.36 4.88
CA ILE A 63 -7.10 -1.22 4.88
C ILE A 63 -6.20 -0.90 3.68
N CYS A 64 -4.89 -0.77 3.93
CA CYS A 64 -3.93 -0.51 2.87
C CYS A 64 -3.94 -1.65 1.82
N ASN A 65 -4.14 -1.31 0.55
CA ASN A 65 -4.13 -2.26 -0.57
C ASN A 65 -2.81 -3.04 -0.74
N PHE A 66 -1.75 -2.60 -0.07
CA PHE A 66 -0.43 -3.21 -0.10
C PHE A 66 -0.08 -3.95 1.20
N ALA A 67 -0.99 -4.02 2.18
CA ALA A 67 -0.77 -4.79 3.39
C ALA A 67 -0.60 -6.28 3.02
N THR A 68 0.61 -6.81 3.21
CA THR A 68 0.90 -8.23 2.97
C THR A 68 0.61 -9.09 4.20
N HIS A 69 0.61 -8.47 5.39
CA HIS A 69 0.31 -9.12 6.66
C HIS A 69 -1.20 -9.37 6.84
N LEU A 70 -2.04 -8.62 6.14
CA LEU A 70 -3.48 -8.86 6.10
C LEU A 70 -3.79 -9.75 4.90
N THR A 71 -3.89 -11.05 5.15
CA THR A 71 -4.40 -12.00 4.16
C THR A 71 -5.81 -11.58 3.78
N LYS A 72 -6.11 -11.53 2.48
CA LYS A 72 -7.43 -11.12 1.92
C LYS A 72 -8.62 -11.95 2.42
N GLU A 73 -8.37 -13.00 3.18
CA GLU A 73 -9.38 -13.80 3.87
C GLU A 73 -10.08 -12.98 4.96
N ALA A 74 -9.35 -12.13 5.71
CA ALA A 74 -9.96 -11.20 6.67
C ALA A 74 -10.71 -10.02 6.02
N LEU A 75 -10.57 -9.82 4.70
CA LEU A 75 -11.30 -8.80 3.92
C LEU A 75 -12.61 -9.32 3.31
N LYS A 76 -12.90 -10.63 3.42
CA LYS A 76 -14.10 -11.23 2.83
C LYS A 76 -15.34 -11.13 3.71
N ASP A 77 -15.19 -10.87 5.00
CA ASP A 77 -16.30 -10.98 5.93
C ASP A 77 -17.19 -9.73 6.05
N GLU A 78 -16.79 -8.56 5.54
CA GLU A 78 -17.64 -7.35 5.62
C GLU A 78 -18.07 -6.74 4.27
N ALA A 79 -17.41 -7.09 3.17
CA ALA A 79 -17.82 -6.63 1.84
C ALA A 79 -18.19 -7.82 0.98
N GLY A 80 -19.29 -8.47 1.37
CA GLY A 80 -20.00 -9.46 0.57
C GLY A 80 -20.03 -9.02 -0.89
N ARG A 81 -19.15 -9.62 -1.69
CA ARG A 81 -19.27 -9.57 -3.14
C ARG A 81 -20.58 -10.28 -3.44
N LYS A 82 -21.67 -9.51 -3.52
CA LYS A 82 -22.86 -9.87 -4.30
C LYS A 82 -22.40 -10.04 -5.74
N VAL A 83 -21.77 -11.19 -6.02
CA VAL A 83 -21.81 -11.74 -7.36
C VAL A 83 -23.29 -11.97 -7.58
N ASN A 84 -23.91 -11.12 -8.41
CA ASN A 84 -25.30 -11.27 -8.78
C ASN A 84 -25.48 -12.72 -9.30
N PRO A 85 -26.39 -13.53 -8.73
CA PRO A 85 -26.54 -14.94 -9.10
C PRO A 85 -26.73 -15.14 -10.61
N LEU A 86 -27.29 -14.15 -11.32
CA LEU A 86 -27.40 -14.15 -12.79
C LEU A 86 -26.04 -14.16 -13.51
N LYS A 87 -25.02 -13.51 -12.96
CA LYS A 87 -23.66 -13.44 -13.54
C LYS A 87 -22.85 -14.71 -13.25
N ALA A 88 -23.15 -15.41 -12.15
CA ALA A 88 -22.60 -16.74 -11.86
C ALA A 88 -23.22 -17.80 -12.79
N ALA A 89 -24.54 -17.80 -12.97
CA ALA A 89 -25.25 -18.73 -13.84
C ALA A 89 -24.83 -18.60 -15.33
N LYS A 90 -24.65 -17.37 -15.84
CA LYS A 90 -24.13 -17.14 -17.21
C LYS A 90 -22.71 -17.67 -17.43
N ARG A 91 -21.86 -17.65 -16.39
CA ARG A 91 -20.49 -18.18 -16.48
C ARG A 91 -20.48 -19.71 -16.43
N ALA A 92 -21.36 -20.33 -15.65
CA ALA A 92 -21.50 -21.78 -15.60
C ALA A 92 -22.02 -22.35 -16.94
N SER A 93 -22.97 -21.66 -17.58
CA SER A 93 -23.56 -22.12 -18.85
C SER A 93 -22.61 -22.01 -20.05
N LYS A 94 -21.60 -21.13 -20.01
CA LYS A 94 -20.62 -20.97 -21.10
C LYS A 94 -19.49 -22.01 -21.07
N LYS A 95 -19.46 -22.87 -20.04
CA LYS A 95 -18.44 -23.91 -19.86
C LYS A 95 -18.97 -25.32 -20.18
N ARG A 96 -20.20 -25.43 -20.66
CA ARG A 96 -20.73 -26.62 -21.34
C ARG A 96 -20.67 -26.41 -22.85
#